data_AF-A0A656JQE4-F1
#
_entry.id   AF-A0A656JQE4-F1
#
_cell.length_a   1.000
_cell.length_b   1.000
_cell.length_c   1.000
_cell.angle_alpha   90.00
_cell.angle_beta   90.00
_cell.angle_gamma   90.00
#
_symmetry.space_group_name_H-M   'P 1'
#
loop_
_entity.id
_entity.type
_entity.pdbx_description
1 polymer ?
#
loop_
_entity_poly.entity_id
_entity_poly.type
_entity_poly.pdbx_seq_one_letter_code
_entity_poly.pdbx_strand_id
1 'polypeptide(L)'
;SHSGFGGQVPNEGQRRFIHSSDSYLDLQARLRPVLAAQPAQQLGLCFHSLRAVTPQQISEVLAASDPQCPVHIHIAEQQKEVDDCLSWSGRRPLQWLYENTPVDNRWCLVHATHTDADEVQLMAQSGAVAGLCLTTEANLGDGIFPAVDYIAQGGRWGIGSDSHVSLSVVEELRWLEY
;
A
#
# COMPACT_ATOMS: atom_id res chain seq x y z
N SER A 1 15.01 -2.10 -3.16
CA SER A 1 13.93 -3.02 -3.62
C SER A 1 14.37 -4.46 -3.47
N HIS A 2 13.45 -5.36 -3.13
CA HIS A 2 13.65 -6.77 -2.80
C HIS A 2 12.54 -7.66 -3.42
N SER A 3 12.61 -8.98 -3.24
CA SER A 3 11.62 -9.93 -3.80
C SER A 3 11.13 -10.98 -2.81
N GLY A 4 10.51 -10.53 -1.74
CA GLY A 4 10.04 -11.34 -0.64
C GLY A 4 10.45 -10.72 0.70
N PHE A 5 9.81 -11.17 1.76
CA PHE A 5 10.10 -10.69 3.10
C PHE A 5 11.56 -10.94 3.52
N GLY A 6 12.10 -10.05 4.35
CA GLY A 6 13.46 -10.16 4.88
C GLY A 6 14.56 -9.71 3.92
N GLY A 7 14.24 -8.96 2.86
CA GLY A 7 15.25 -8.37 1.98
C GLY A 7 15.82 -9.34 0.94
N GLN A 8 15.02 -10.31 0.49
CA GLN A 8 15.44 -11.28 -0.53
C GLN A 8 15.90 -10.60 -1.82
N VAL A 9 16.89 -11.20 -2.48
CA VAL A 9 17.50 -10.65 -3.71
C VAL A 9 16.48 -10.70 -4.86
N PRO A 10 16.19 -9.56 -5.54
CA PRO A 10 15.30 -9.53 -6.68
C PRO A 10 15.67 -10.51 -7.79
N ASN A 11 14.65 -11.09 -8.44
CA ASN A 11 14.83 -11.91 -9.63
C ASN A 11 15.05 -11.05 -10.89
N GLU A 12 15.50 -11.68 -11.98
CA GLU A 12 15.79 -11.00 -13.25
C GLU A 12 14.57 -10.26 -13.84
N GLY A 13 13.36 -10.76 -13.58
CA GLY A 13 12.11 -10.14 -14.01
C GLY A 13 11.86 -8.77 -13.36
N GLN A 14 12.41 -8.54 -12.17
CA GLN A 14 12.22 -7.30 -11.41
C GLN A 14 13.30 -6.24 -11.69
N ARG A 15 14.31 -6.54 -12.51
CA ARG A 15 15.50 -5.67 -12.71
C ARG A 15 15.19 -4.21 -13.04
N ARG A 16 14.04 -3.93 -13.67
CA ARG A 16 13.63 -2.58 -14.07
C ARG A 16 13.05 -1.74 -12.93
N PHE A 17 12.76 -2.35 -11.79
CA PHE A 17 12.10 -1.72 -10.64
C PHE A 17 13.04 -1.49 -9.46
N ILE A 18 14.30 -1.92 -9.58
CA ILE A 18 15.24 -1.94 -8.45
C ILE A 18 15.82 -0.54 -8.24
N HIS A 19 15.58 -0.01 -7.04
CA HIS A 19 16.21 1.18 -6.50
C HIS A 19 16.78 0.89 -5.10
N SER A 20 17.92 1.52 -4.77
CA SER A 20 18.32 1.75 -3.38
C SER A 20 17.52 2.92 -2.79
N SER A 21 17.49 3.07 -1.45
CA SER A 21 16.89 4.24 -0.78
C SER A 21 17.43 5.55 -1.35
N ASP A 22 18.76 5.66 -1.47
CA ASP A 22 19.43 6.87 -2.01
C ASP A 22 18.95 7.19 -3.43
N SER A 23 18.98 6.20 -4.34
CA SER A 23 18.58 6.42 -5.74
C SER A 23 17.09 6.77 -5.89
N TYR A 24 16.24 6.27 -4.97
CA TYR A 24 14.83 6.60 -4.92
C TYR A 24 14.61 8.03 -4.41
N LEU A 25 15.31 8.42 -3.34
CA LEU A 25 15.26 9.78 -2.79
C LEU A 25 15.81 10.81 -3.79
N ASP A 26 16.88 10.47 -4.52
CA ASP A 26 17.40 11.29 -5.62
C ASP A 26 16.39 11.44 -6.76
N LEU A 27 15.63 10.40 -7.08
CA LEU A 27 14.53 10.48 -8.05
C LEU A 27 13.43 11.42 -7.55
N GLN A 28 13.03 11.30 -6.28
CA GLN A 28 12.02 12.18 -5.67
C GLN A 28 12.48 13.65 -5.69
N ALA A 29 13.75 13.92 -5.37
CA ALA A 29 14.32 15.26 -5.41
C ALA A 29 14.29 15.87 -6.83
N ARG A 30 14.57 15.06 -7.86
CA ARG A 30 14.52 15.51 -9.27
C ARG A 30 13.10 15.72 -9.78
N LEU A 31 12.14 14.90 -9.36
CA LEU A 31 10.74 15.01 -9.79
C LEU A 31 10.02 16.20 -9.14
N ARG A 32 10.36 16.54 -7.90
CA ARG A 32 9.70 17.61 -7.13
C ARG A 32 9.55 18.94 -7.91
N PRO A 33 10.60 19.56 -8.47
CA PRO A 33 10.44 20.81 -9.22
C PRO A 33 9.68 20.64 -10.53
N VAL A 34 9.76 19.46 -11.17
CA VAL A 34 9.05 19.18 -12.43
C VAL A 34 7.55 19.11 -12.20
N LEU A 35 7.12 18.39 -11.16
CA LEU A 35 5.71 18.23 -10.83
C LEU A 35 5.12 19.48 -10.18
N ALA A 36 5.89 20.22 -9.39
CA ALA A 36 5.44 21.49 -8.80
C ALA A 36 5.09 22.56 -9.87
N ALA A 37 5.67 22.46 -11.06
CA ALA A 37 5.33 23.33 -12.19
C ALA A 37 4.00 22.97 -12.88
N GLN A 38 3.36 21.85 -12.49
CA GLN A 38 2.14 21.32 -13.08
C GLN A 38 0.98 21.39 -12.07
N PRO A 39 0.04 22.34 -12.17
CA PRO A 39 -0.99 22.57 -11.14
C PRO A 39 -1.87 21.36 -10.79
N ALA A 40 -2.03 20.42 -11.72
CA ALA A 40 -2.85 19.23 -11.57
C ALA A 40 -2.07 17.98 -11.12
N GLN A 41 -0.79 18.10 -10.77
CA GLN A 41 0.05 16.98 -10.36
C GLN A 41 0.53 17.17 -8.91
N GLN A 42 0.73 16.04 -8.22
CA GLN A 42 1.26 15.98 -6.87
C GLN A 42 2.29 14.87 -6.79
N LEU A 43 3.21 14.97 -5.83
CA LEU A 43 4.22 13.96 -5.56
C LEU A 43 3.95 13.27 -4.23
N GLY A 44 3.96 11.94 -4.23
CA GLY A 44 3.84 11.11 -3.03
C GLY A 44 4.97 10.10 -2.93
N LEU A 45 5.05 9.43 -1.79
CA LEU A 45 5.91 8.27 -1.59
C LEU A 45 5.13 7.00 -1.91
N CYS A 46 5.86 5.98 -2.35
CA CYS A 46 5.28 4.67 -2.57
C CYS A 46 6.31 3.60 -2.23
N PHE A 47 5.92 2.68 -1.36
CA PHE A 47 6.61 1.42 -1.15
C PHE A 47 5.82 0.36 -1.91
N HIS A 48 6.47 -0.45 -2.74
CA HIS A 48 5.71 -1.41 -3.55
C HIS A 48 4.89 -2.38 -2.67
N SER A 49 5.53 -3.04 -1.70
CA SER A 49 4.88 -3.88 -0.67
C SER A 49 5.90 -4.24 0.40
N LEU A 50 5.48 -4.82 1.53
CA LEU A 50 6.41 -5.32 2.56
C LEU A 50 7.35 -6.43 2.04
N ARG A 51 6.99 -7.08 0.93
CA ARG A 51 7.85 -8.03 0.22
C ARG A 51 8.97 -7.34 -0.56
N ALA A 52 8.79 -6.09 -0.95
CA ALA A 52 9.68 -5.40 -1.88
C ALA A 52 10.59 -4.36 -1.20
N VAL A 53 10.41 -4.10 0.08
CA VAL A 53 11.24 -3.16 0.85
C VAL A 53 11.58 -3.74 2.22
N THR A 54 12.72 -3.33 2.78
CA THR A 54 13.08 -3.67 4.16
C THR A 54 12.51 -2.66 5.15
N PRO A 55 12.40 -3.03 6.45
CA PRO A 55 12.01 -2.09 7.50
C PRO A 55 12.92 -0.85 7.56
N GLN A 56 14.23 -1.05 7.30
CA GLN A 56 15.22 0.01 7.24
C GLN A 56 14.93 0.96 6.08
N GLN A 57 14.62 0.45 4.89
CA GLN A 57 14.25 1.28 3.73
C GLN A 57 12.98 2.11 3.99
N ILE A 58 11.98 1.53 4.65
CA ILE A 58 10.77 2.28 5.04
C ILE A 58 11.14 3.44 5.97
N SER A 59 11.89 3.15 7.04
CA SER A 59 12.31 4.16 8.02
C SER A 59 13.17 5.27 7.40
N GLU A 60 14.17 4.92 6.59
CA GLU A 60 15.05 5.86 5.89
C GLU A 60 14.27 6.81 4.98
N VAL A 61 13.39 6.26 4.14
CA VAL A 61 12.62 7.05 3.17
C VAL A 61 11.62 7.96 3.88
N LEU A 62 10.93 7.48 4.91
CA LEU A 62 10.01 8.31 5.69
C LEU A 62 10.74 9.45 6.42
N ALA A 63 11.89 9.16 7.02
CA ALA A 63 12.69 10.16 7.74
C ALA A 63 13.27 11.25 6.83
N ALA A 64 13.58 10.91 5.57
CA ALA A 64 14.16 11.84 4.60
C ALA A 64 13.12 12.64 3.80
N SER A 65 11.83 12.35 3.94
CA SER A 65 10.77 12.89 3.08
C SER A 65 9.86 13.90 3.78
N ASP A 66 9.06 14.62 2.98
CA ASP A 66 8.10 15.59 3.49
C ASP A 66 7.06 14.90 4.38
N PRO A 67 6.89 15.32 5.64
CA PRO A 67 5.93 14.72 6.54
C PRO A 67 4.47 15.09 6.21
N GLN A 68 4.17 15.66 5.06
CA GLN A 68 2.80 15.90 4.59
C GLN A 68 2.49 15.17 3.28
N CYS A 69 3.49 14.58 2.61
CA CYS A 69 3.25 13.91 1.34
C CYS A 69 2.49 12.57 1.53
N PRO A 70 1.57 12.21 0.62
CA PRO A 70 0.88 10.93 0.67
C PRO A 70 1.86 9.75 0.61
N VAL A 71 1.52 8.64 1.26
CA VAL A 71 2.32 7.41 1.25
C VAL A 71 1.45 6.24 0.83
N HIS A 72 1.83 5.53 -0.24
CA HIS A 72 1.08 4.37 -0.74
C HIS A 72 1.88 3.08 -0.53
N ILE A 73 1.17 1.98 -0.26
CA ILE A 73 1.74 0.63 -0.20
C ILE A 73 0.70 -0.43 -0.56
N HIS A 74 1.07 -1.43 -1.37
CA HIS A 74 0.26 -2.64 -1.50
C HIS A 74 0.47 -3.51 -0.27
N ILE A 75 -0.64 -3.92 0.36
CA ILE A 75 -0.57 -4.66 1.61
C ILE A 75 -1.77 -5.60 1.77
N ALA A 76 -1.51 -6.82 2.25
CA ALA A 76 -2.54 -7.82 2.55
C ALA A 76 -3.50 -8.14 1.39
N GLU A 77 -3.03 -7.97 0.14
CA GLU A 77 -3.78 -8.28 -1.07
C GLU A 77 -4.09 -9.78 -1.16
N GLN A 78 -3.08 -10.64 -0.97
CA GLN A 78 -3.22 -12.10 -1.11
C GLN A 78 -2.95 -12.87 0.18
N GLN A 79 -3.68 -13.96 0.41
CA GLN A 79 -3.46 -14.86 1.56
C GLN A 79 -2.01 -15.35 1.65
N LYS A 80 -1.36 -15.60 0.49
CA LYS A 80 0.06 -15.97 0.45
C LYS A 80 0.96 -14.91 1.11
N GLU A 81 0.67 -13.62 0.91
CA GLU A 81 1.43 -12.56 1.57
C GLU A 81 1.26 -12.61 3.08
N VAL A 82 0.04 -12.89 3.55
CA VAL A 82 -0.25 -13.04 4.98
C VAL A 82 0.55 -14.20 5.58
N ASP A 83 0.51 -15.37 4.94
CA ASP A 83 1.21 -16.57 5.41
C ASP A 83 2.73 -16.39 5.41
N ASP A 84 3.28 -15.76 4.36
CA ASP A 84 4.71 -15.49 4.25
C ASP A 84 5.15 -14.43 5.30
N CYS A 85 4.33 -13.42 5.57
CA CYS A 85 4.59 -12.40 6.59
C CYS A 85 4.59 -13.00 8.01
N LEU A 86 3.61 -13.87 8.29
CA LEU A 86 3.52 -14.63 9.54
C LEU A 86 4.75 -15.52 9.71
N SER A 87 5.18 -16.21 8.66
CA SER A 87 6.37 -17.07 8.70
C SER A 87 7.65 -16.27 8.95
N TRP A 88 7.75 -15.06 8.40
CA TRP A 88 8.94 -14.21 8.55
C TRP A 88 9.00 -13.49 9.91
N SER A 89 7.87 -12.98 10.40
CA SER A 89 7.84 -12.04 11.53
C SER A 89 6.95 -12.44 12.69
N GLY A 90 6.12 -13.47 12.54
CA GLY A 90 5.07 -13.83 13.50
C GLY A 90 3.91 -12.82 13.56
N ARG A 91 3.82 -11.92 12.57
CA ARG A 91 2.78 -10.89 12.44
C ARG A 91 2.17 -10.92 11.05
N ARG A 92 0.88 -10.57 10.98
CA ARG A 92 0.19 -10.32 9.72
C ARG A 92 0.71 -9.01 9.08
N PRO A 93 0.51 -8.78 7.76
CA PRO A 93 1.08 -7.63 7.08
C PRO A 93 0.67 -6.28 7.69
N LEU A 94 -0.63 -6.08 7.95
CA LEU A 94 -1.13 -4.82 8.53
C LEU A 94 -0.67 -4.68 9.98
N GLN A 95 -0.80 -5.72 10.81
CA GLN A 95 -0.23 -5.73 12.16
C GLN A 95 1.25 -5.32 12.16
N TRP A 96 2.05 -5.95 11.29
CA TRP A 96 3.47 -5.66 11.17
C TRP A 96 3.71 -4.19 10.81
N LEU A 97 2.98 -3.66 9.83
CA LEU A 97 3.12 -2.26 9.41
C LEU A 97 2.81 -1.30 10.57
N TYR A 98 1.68 -1.50 11.27
CA TYR A 98 1.26 -0.66 12.39
C TYR A 98 2.19 -0.75 13.61
N GLU A 99 2.80 -1.90 13.87
CA GLU A 99 3.77 -2.06 14.96
C GLU A 99 5.13 -1.39 14.65
N ASN A 100 5.49 -1.25 13.37
CA ASN A 100 6.83 -0.83 12.96
C ASN A 100 6.89 0.55 12.28
N THR A 101 5.74 1.14 11.93
CA THR A 101 5.64 2.38 11.16
C THR A 101 4.54 3.28 11.73
N PRO A 102 4.75 4.61 11.84
CA PRO A 102 3.71 5.55 12.26
C PRO A 102 2.71 5.78 11.13
N VAL A 103 1.82 4.81 10.91
CA VAL A 103 0.74 4.92 9.92
C VAL A 103 -0.28 5.94 10.42
N ASP A 104 -0.53 6.95 9.60
CA ASP A 104 -1.45 8.06 9.86
C ASP A 104 -2.33 8.35 8.62
N ASN A 105 -3.04 9.48 8.65
CA ASN A 105 -3.98 9.89 7.62
C ASN A 105 -3.40 10.18 6.23
N ARG A 106 -2.07 10.21 6.06
CA ARG A 106 -1.44 10.36 4.74
C ARG A 106 -1.33 9.05 3.98
N TRP A 107 -1.53 7.93 4.67
CA TRP A 107 -1.31 6.61 4.11
C TRP A 107 -2.51 6.16 3.29
N CYS A 108 -2.23 5.57 2.15
CA CYS A 108 -3.17 4.77 1.37
C CYS A 108 -2.67 3.32 1.37
N LEU A 109 -3.44 2.45 2.03
CA LEU A 109 -3.20 1.02 2.13
C LEU A 109 -3.96 0.37 0.97
N VAL A 110 -3.25 0.09 -0.11
CA VAL A 110 -3.84 -0.44 -1.35
C VAL A 110 -4.21 -1.91 -1.11
N HIS A 111 -5.42 -2.27 -1.54
CA HIS A 111 -6.13 -3.53 -1.30
C HIS A 111 -6.57 -3.70 0.15
N ALA A 112 -5.63 -4.01 1.05
CA ALA A 112 -5.92 -4.40 2.43
C ALA A 112 -6.98 -5.54 2.52
N THR A 113 -7.08 -6.40 1.51
CA THR A 113 -8.16 -7.39 1.36
C THR A 113 -8.26 -8.34 2.55
N HIS A 114 -7.12 -8.89 2.98
CA HIS A 114 -7.04 -9.84 4.09
C HIS A 114 -6.81 -9.11 5.41
N THR A 115 -7.86 -8.45 5.90
CA THR A 115 -7.85 -7.68 7.15
C THR A 115 -8.71 -8.39 8.19
N ASP A 116 -8.12 -8.76 9.33
CA ASP A 116 -8.87 -9.30 10.47
C ASP A 116 -9.49 -8.18 11.33
N ALA A 117 -10.43 -8.50 12.23
CA ALA A 117 -11.18 -7.50 13.01
C ALA A 117 -10.30 -6.49 13.78
N ASP A 118 -9.19 -6.94 14.37
CA ASP A 118 -8.25 -6.06 15.07
C ASP A 118 -7.52 -5.12 14.08
N GLU A 119 -7.21 -5.61 12.88
CA GLU A 119 -6.58 -4.81 11.83
C GLU A 119 -7.54 -3.77 11.25
N VAL A 120 -8.84 -4.09 11.13
CA VAL A 120 -9.90 -3.13 10.77
C VAL A 120 -9.90 -1.96 11.76
N GLN A 121 -9.84 -2.26 13.06
CA GLN A 121 -9.82 -1.25 14.10
C GLN A 121 -8.58 -0.34 14.00
N LEU A 122 -7.39 -0.94 13.81
CA LEU A 122 -6.14 -0.19 13.63
C LEU A 122 -6.23 0.76 12.41
N MET A 123 -6.73 0.25 11.29
CA MET A 123 -6.91 1.05 10.07
C MET A 123 -7.90 2.20 10.24
N ALA A 124 -9.01 1.98 10.94
CA ALA A 124 -10.01 3.02 11.14
C ALA A 124 -9.48 4.12 12.06
N GLN A 125 -8.77 3.74 13.13
CA GLN A 125 -8.21 4.68 14.11
C GLN A 125 -7.08 5.53 13.56
N SER A 126 -6.25 4.99 12.66
CA SER A 126 -5.13 5.74 12.07
C SER A 126 -5.58 6.84 11.10
N GLY A 127 -6.80 6.71 10.56
CA GLY A 127 -7.32 7.58 9.52
C GLY A 127 -6.66 7.38 8.16
N ALA A 128 -5.87 6.31 7.98
CA ALA A 128 -5.38 5.88 6.68
C ALA A 128 -6.55 5.56 5.74
N VAL A 129 -6.29 5.67 4.44
CA VAL A 129 -7.27 5.37 3.38
C VAL A 129 -7.07 3.93 2.92
N ALA A 130 -8.13 3.11 2.90
CA ALA A 130 -8.14 1.86 2.16
C ALA A 130 -8.31 2.15 0.66
N GLY A 131 -7.31 1.80 -0.15
CA GLY A 131 -7.34 1.96 -1.61
C GLY A 131 -7.89 0.70 -2.26
N LEU A 132 -9.21 0.65 -2.48
CA LEU A 132 -9.92 -0.55 -2.94
C LEU A 132 -9.97 -0.60 -4.47
N CYS A 133 -9.66 -1.75 -5.05
CA CYS A 133 -9.53 -1.96 -6.49
C CYS A 133 -10.44 -3.10 -6.95
N LEU A 134 -11.74 -2.96 -6.73
CA LEU A 134 -12.71 -4.06 -6.69
C LEU A 134 -12.71 -4.91 -7.97
N THR A 135 -12.67 -4.27 -9.14
CA THR A 135 -12.69 -5.04 -10.40
C THR A 135 -11.39 -5.81 -10.65
N THR A 136 -10.24 -5.26 -10.23
CA THR A 136 -8.96 -5.96 -10.26
C THR A 136 -8.88 -7.05 -9.20
N GLU A 137 -9.28 -6.77 -7.96
CA GLU A 137 -9.28 -7.73 -6.85
C GLU A 137 -10.16 -8.95 -7.17
N ALA A 138 -11.32 -8.72 -7.78
CA ALA A 138 -12.18 -9.79 -8.30
C ALA A 138 -11.54 -10.55 -9.47
N ASN A 139 -10.84 -9.86 -10.38
CA ASN A 139 -10.16 -10.47 -11.53
C ASN A 139 -8.99 -11.36 -11.11
N LEU A 140 -8.23 -10.94 -10.11
CA LEU A 140 -7.07 -11.65 -9.56
C LEU A 140 -7.48 -12.73 -8.55
N GLY A 141 -8.71 -12.68 -8.04
CA GLY A 141 -9.23 -13.64 -7.07
C GLY A 141 -8.66 -13.41 -5.68
N ASP A 142 -8.45 -12.16 -5.29
CA ASP A 142 -7.79 -11.79 -4.04
C ASP A 142 -8.70 -12.05 -2.84
N GLY A 143 -9.96 -11.61 -2.89
CA GLY A 143 -10.92 -11.74 -1.80
C GLY A 143 -11.86 -10.54 -1.69
N ILE A 144 -12.54 -10.41 -0.55
CA ILE A 144 -13.46 -9.31 -0.27
C ILE A 144 -12.98 -8.57 0.97
N PHE A 145 -12.76 -7.25 0.84
CA PHE A 145 -12.42 -6.37 1.95
C PHE A 145 -13.60 -6.27 2.95
N PRO A 146 -13.38 -6.26 4.27
CA PRO A 146 -14.43 -6.06 5.28
C PRO A 146 -14.95 -4.61 5.33
N ALA A 147 -15.50 -4.13 4.21
CA ALA A 147 -15.91 -2.74 4.00
C ALA A 147 -16.98 -2.27 4.99
N VAL A 148 -17.97 -3.11 5.29
CA VAL A 148 -19.07 -2.78 6.21
C VAL A 148 -18.52 -2.46 7.60
N ASP A 149 -17.69 -3.35 8.16
CA ASP A 149 -17.10 -3.16 9.49
C ASP A 149 -16.12 -2.00 9.52
N TYR A 150 -15.34 -1.82 8.46
CA TYR A 150 -14.39 -0.72 8.34
C TYR A 150 -15.09 0.65 8.27
N ILE A 151 -16.14 0.78 7.46
CA ILE A 151 -16.93 2.00 7.33
C ILE A 151 -17.70 2.29 8.62
N ALA A 152 -18.26 1.27 9.28
CA ALA A 152 -18.96 1.42 10.56
C ALA A 152 -18.06 1.99 11.67
N GLN A 153 -16.75 1.74 11.59
CA GLN A 153 -15.74 2.28 12.50
C GLN A 153 -15.17 3.64 12.08
N GLY A 154 -15.71 4.26 11.02
CA GLY A 154 -15.24 5.55 10.51
C GLY A 154 -14.02 5.47 9.58
N GLY A 155 -13.73 4.27 9.05
CA GLY A 155 -12.68 4.04 8.08
C GLY A 155 -12.83 4.90 6.82
N ARG A 156 -11.70 5.32 6.25
CA ARG A 156 -11.65 6.14 5.03
C ARG A 156 -11.25 5.27 3.86
N TRP A 157 -11.87 5.45 2.71
CA TRP A 157 -11.60 4.60 1.57
C TRP A 157 -11.76 5.37 0.26
N GLY A 158 -11.19 4.81 -0.80
CA GLY A 158 -11.34 5.28 -2.17
C GLY A 158 -11.25 4.11 -3.14
N ILE A 159 -11.56 4.37 -4.40
CA ILE A 159 -11.49 3.38 -5.48
C ILE A 159 -10.32 3.64 -6.43
N GLY A 160 -9.69 2.58 -6.93
CA GLY A 160 -8.66 2.61 -7.97
C GLY A 160 -8.89 1.51 -9.00
N SER A 161 -8.66 1.80 -10.28
CA SER A 161 -8.85 0.80 -11.36
C SER A 161 -7.71 -0.23 -11.45
N ASP A 162 -6.61 0.01 -10.74
CA ASP A 162 -5.39 -0.82 -10.69
C ASP A 162 -4.94 -1.44 -12.02
N SER A 163 -5.26 -2.71 -12.30
CA SER A 163 -4.83 -3.41 -13.52
C SER A 163 -5.50 -2.91 -14.79
N HIS A 164 -6.50 -2.03 -14.65
CA HIS A 164 -7.28 -1.42 -15.72
C HIS A 164 -8.12 -2.41 -16.53
N VAL A 165 -8.41 -3.60 -15.98
CA VAL A 165 -9.34 -4.55 -16.60
C VAL A 165 -10.76 -3.95 -16.70
N SER A 166 -11.10 -3.04 -15.77
CA SER A 166 -12.22 -2.11 -15.89
C SER A 166 -11.75 -0.66 -15.70
N LEU A 167 -12.47 0.26 -16.34
CA LEU A 167 -12.27 1.72 -16.25
C LEU A 167 -13.62 2.40 -16.01
N SER A 168 -14.29 2.01 -14.92
CA SER A 168 -15.65 2.44 -14.62
C SER A 168 -15.87 2.72 -13.14
N VAL A 169 -16.09 3.99 -12.80
CA VAL A 169 -16.51 4.40 -11.45
C VAL A 169 -17.76 3.63 -11.01
N VAL A 170 -18.68 3.36 -11.95
CA VAL A 170 -19.92 2.65 -11.67
C VAL A 170 -19.64 1.20 -11.26
N GLU A 171 -18.69 0.52 -11.91
CA GLU A 171 -18.40 -0.87 -11.57
C GLU A 171 -17.70 -0.97 -10.22
N GLU A 172 -16.66 -0.15 -9.98
CA GLU A 172 -15.94 -0.18 -8.69
C GLU A 172 -16.89 0.04 -7.51
N LEU A 173 -17.79 1.03 -7.59
CA LEU A 173 -18.73 1.32 -6.50
C LEU A 173 -19.85 0.29 -6.38
N ARG A 174 -20.32 -0.27 -7.51
CA ARG A 174 -21.41 -1.26 -7.50
C ARG A 174 -21.00 -2.55 -6.81
N TRP A 175 -19.74 -2.97 -6.99
CA TRP A 175 -19.25 -4.28 -6.54
C TRP A 175 -18.57 -4.24 -5.15
N LEU A 176 -18.54 -3.07 -4.48
CA LEU A 176 -17.92 -2.92 -3.17
C LEU A 176 -18.60 -3.74 -2.06
N GLU A 177 -19.93 -3.85 -2.11
CA GLU A 177 -20.72 -4.68 -1.20
C GLU A 177 -21.62 -5.55 -2.06
N TYR A 178 -21.29 -6.85 -2.15
CA TYR A 178 -22.06 -7.86 -2.87
C TYR A 178 -22.46 -9.02 -1.94
#